data_AF-A0A316DY67-F1
#
_entry.id   AF-A0A316DY67-F1
#
_cell.length_a   1.000
_cell.length_b   1.000
_cell.length_c   1.000
_cell.angle_alpha   90.00
_cell.angle_beta   90.00
_cell.angle_gamma   90.00
#
_symmetry.space_group_name_H-M   'P 1'
#
loop_
_entity.id
_entity.type
_entity.pdbx_description
1 polymer ?
#
loop_
_entity_poly.entity_id
_entity_poly.type
_entity_poly.pdbx_seq_one_letter_code
_entity_poly.pdbx_strand_id
1 'polypeptide(L)'
;MNKQLAIDLSPYVEVTQSFKSSPDKSTKSEYVLTAQQNEIFAEATSAWQKYMASPEGKLLEEYVSQSDLLKIKEEVSKILNSDVFQLLKALLDKTGLDAGSFSIGLNIEVELIIGIAATIGVAIGVGDNKGLASSEFLTVAVDEGIDEGALAGVQFGLWTNAPSDLGGYAWATEAEGGFGVDGTVKVVYNGDDKEDILGVTVEVAVGEEDGIDEQETYTFILGSQSGSGDGFLKPAYQPRKNNFLIIQSVTCINTQSDGIGNANEVYFNFKADNEGKNYYYPTYDYMSMQGGDVWNCGRSVWFDSSVQVNLFDSDSIGNDSDPIGNFTINLSQLSLNTLTTFGSTINYSKGLDDVEYTIQVVLVATNVSHQ
;
A
#
# COMPACT_ATOMS: atom_id res chain seq x y z
N MET A 1 -13.95 -19.74 -12.56
CA MET A 1 -13.46 -18.35 -12.43
C MET A 1 -13.21 -17.74 -13.81
N ASN A 2 -13.50 -16.45 -14.02
CA ASN A 2 -13.42 -15.79 -15.33
C ASN A 2 -11.95 -15.58 -15.75
N LYS A 3 -11.58 -15.99 -16.97
CA LYS A 3 -10.23 -15.78 -17.52
C LYS A 3 -9.81 -14.31 -17.57
N GLN A 4 -10.78 -13.39 -17.66
CA GLN A 4 -10.51 -11.95 -17.74
C GLN A 4 -9.92 -11.41 -16.44
N LEU A 5 -10.45 -11.77 -15.28
CA LEU A 5 -9.93 -11.31 -13.99
C LEU A 5 -8.50 -11.79 -13.75
N ALA A 6 -8.20 -13.03 -14.13
CA ALA A 6 -6.84 -13.56 -14.09
C ALA A 6 -5.88 -12.76 -14.99
N ILE A 7 -6.33 -12.36 -16.18
CA ILE A 7 -5.57 -11.49 -17.09
C ILE A 7 -5.38 -10.09 -16.50
N ASP A 8 -6.40 -9.53 -15.86
CA ASP A 8 -6.36 -8.18 -15.31
C ASP A 8 -5.45 -8.10 -14.06
N LEU A 9 -5.38 -9.17 -13.27
CA LEU A 9 -4.51 -9.27 -12.10
C LEU A 9 -3.09 -9.74 -12.43
N SER A 10 -2.87 -10.43 -13.56
CA SER A 10 -1.57 -11.02 -13.91
C SER A 10 -0.38 -10.05 -13.80
N PRO A 11 -0.48 -8.77 -14.20
CA PRO A 11 0.66 -7.85 -14.08
C PRO A 11 1.05 -7.60 -12.62
N TYR A 12 0.09 -7.53 -11.71
CA TYR A 12 0.36 -7.30 -10.27
C TYR A 12 0.95 -8.55 -9.62
N VAL A 13 0.50 -9.73 -10.05
CA VAL A 13 1.04 -11.02 -9.61
C VAL A 13 2.49 -11.19 -10.05
N GLU A 14 2.78 -11.00 -11.34
CA GLU A 14 4.13 -11.10 -11.89
C GLU A 14 5.09 -10.14 -11.17
N VAL A 15 4.61 -8.92 -10.87
CA VAL A 15 5.35 -7.94 -10.10
C VAL A 15 5.64 -8.44 -8.69
N THR A 16 4.63 -8.93 -7.98
CA THR A 16 4.77 -9.40 -6.59
C THR A 16 5.74 -10.58 -6.51
N GLN A 17 5.64 -11.53 -7.45
CA GLN A 17 6.54 -12.68 -7.53
C GLN A 17 8.00 -12.30 -7.82
N SER A 18 8.25 -11.14 -8.42
CA SER A 18 9.61 -10.65 -8.66
C SER A 18 10.32 -10.18 -7.38
N PHE A 19 9.58 -9.94 -6.29
CA PHE A 19 10.10 -9.46 -5.02
C PHE A 19 10.47 -10.56 -4.02
N LYS A 20 10.29 -11.84 -4.37
CA LYS A 20 10.51 -12.98 -3.46
C LYS A 20 11.84 -12.84 -2.71
N SER A 21 11.73 -12.66 -1.40
CA SER A 21 12.89 -12.66 -0.50
C SER A 21 13.24 -14.11 -0.14
N SER A 22 14.48 -14.36 0.28
CA SER A 22 14.83 -15.71 0.79
C SER A 22 14.02 -15.98 2.06
N PRO A 23 13.42 -17.18 2.21
CA PRO A 23 12.51 -17.48 3.30
C PRO A 23 13.31 -17.77 4.57
N ASP A 24 13.82 -16.73 5.23
CA ASP A 24 14.12 -16.85 6.65
C ASP A 24 12.78 -16.78 7.39
N LYS A 25 12.16 -17.95 7.55
CA LYS A 25 10.94 -18.16 8.34
C LYS A 25 11.25 -17.84 9.79
N SER A 26 10.92 -16.63 10.21
CA SER A 26 10.88 -16.28 11.63
C SER A 26 9.45 -15.88 11.92
N THR A 27 8.70 -16.85 12.42
CA THR A 27 7.33 -16.68 12.86
C THR A 27 7.30 -15.62 13.94
N LYS A 28 6.52 -14.55 13.74
CA LYS A 28 6.28 -13.57 14.81
C LYS A 28 5.35 -14.22 15.84
N SER A 29 5.57 -13.91 17.12
CA SER A 29 4.83 -14.49 18.25
C SER A 29 3.32 -14.25 18.17
N GLU A 30 2.55 -15.11 18.83
CA GLU A 30 1.10 -14.99 19.06
C GLU A 30 0.68 -13.53 19.32
N TYR A 31 -0.19 -13.00 18.44
CA TYR A 31 -0.78 -11.68 18.60
C TYR A 31 -2.23 -11.80 19.03
N VAL A 32 -2.58 -11.10 20.10
CA VAL A 32 -3.93 -11.10 20.64
C VAL A 32 -4.56 -9.73 20.41
N LEU A 33 -5.69 -9.71 19.71
CA LEU A 33 -6.49 -8.50 19.52
C LEU A 33 -6.82 -7.86 20.87
N THR A 34 -6.58 -6.55 20.99
CA THR A 34 -7.04 -5.76 22.12
C THR A 34 -8.58 -5.73 22.17
N ALA A 35 -9.14 -5.40 23.33
CA ALA A 35 -10.60 -5.27 23.47
C ALA A 35 -11.21 -4.26 22.49
N GLN A 36 -10.48 -3.16 22.21
CA GLN A 36 -10.93 -2.13 21.28
C GLN A 36 -10.84 -2.57 19.81
N GLN A 37 -9.78 -3.28 19.42
CA GLN A 37 -9.70 -3.87 18.08
C GLN A 37 -10.81 -4.90 17.87
N ASN A 38 -11.08 -5.75 18.86
CA ASN A 38 -12.19 -6.71 18.81
C ASN A 38 -13.54 -6.00 18.61
N GLU A 39 -13.80 -4.91 19.34
CA GLU A 39 -15.03 -4.12 19.19
C GLU A 39 -15.17 -3.53 17.78
N ILE A 40 -14.08 -2.96 17.24
CA ILE A 40 -14.05 -2.38 15.89
C ILE A 40 -14.31 -3.46 14.83
N PHE A 41 -13.60 -4.59 14.89
CA PHE A 41 -13.76 -5.66 13.90
C PHE A 41 -15.15 -6.31 14.00
N ALA A 42 -15.69 -6.51 15.20
CA ALA A 42 -17.05 -7.04 15.38
C ALA A 42 -18.11 -6.12 14.77
N GLU A 43 -18.01 -4.82 14.97
CA GLU A 43 -18.92 -3.85 14.32
C GLU A 43 -18.70 -3.82 12.80
N ALA A 44 -17.45 -3.90 12.32
CA ALA A 44 -17.16 -3.97 10.89
C ALA A 44 -17.82 -5.18 10.22
N THR A 45 -17.69 -6.37 10.82
CA THR A 45 -18.36 -7.59 10.35
C THR A 45 -19.89 -7.45 10.38
N SER A 46 -20.46 -6.88 11.45
CA SER A 46 -21.92 -6.66 11.53
C SER A 46 -22.41 -5.68 10.46
N ALA A 47 -21.70 -4.57 10.26
CA ALA A 47 -22.01 -3.57 9.24
C ALA A 47 -21.88 -4.16 7.83
N TRP A 48 -20.87 -4.98 7.58
CA TRP A 48 -20.69 -5.70 6.32
C TRP A 48 -21.84 -6.65 5.99
N GLN A 49 -22.30 -7.45 6.96
CA GLN A 49 -23.46 -8.32 6.76
C GLN A 49 -24.72 -7.53 6.38
N LYS A 50 -24.95 -6.37 7.02
CA LYS A 50 -26.04 -5.46 6.67
C LYS A 50 -25.85 -4.83 5.29
N TYR A 51 -24.62 -4.46 4.94
CA TYR A 51 -24.26 -3.93 3.62
C TYR A 51 -24.55 -4.95 2.53
N MET A 52 -24.09 -6.20 2.67
CA MET A 52 -24.32 -7.26 1.67
C MET A 52 -25.81 -7.60 1.48
N ALA A 53 -26.65 -7.39 2.51
CA ALA A 53 -28.10 -7.54 2.38
C ALA A 53 -28.81 -6.37 1.66
N SER A 54 -28.15 -5.22 1.50
CA SER A 54 -28.67 -4.00 0.86
C SER A 54 -28.68 -4.10 -0.67
N PRO A 55 -29.40 -3.20 -1.39
CA PRO A 55 -29.32 -3.11 -2.85
C PRO A 55 -27.89 -2.89 -3.37
N GLU A 56 -27.11 -2.05 -2.70
CA GLU A 56 -25.72 -1.73 -3.04
C GLU A 56 -24.82 -2.96 -2.88
N GLY A 57 -24.98 -3.71 -1.79
CA GLY A 57 -24.26 -4.96 -1.55
C GLY A 57 -24.58 -6.05 -2.59
N LYS A 58 -25.85 -6.19 -2.99
CA LYS A 58 -26.26 -7.13 -4.03
C LYS A 58 -25.70 -6.77 -5.41
N LEU A 59 -25.59 -5.47 -5.70
CA LEU A 59 -24.96 -4.99 -6.94
C LEU A 59 -23.46 -5.33 -6.95
N LEU A 60 -22.78 -5.13 -5.83
CA LEU A 60 -21.37 -5.53 -5.68
C LEU A 60 -21.19 -7.05 -5.86
N GLU A 61 -22.07 -7.86 -5.26
CA GLU A 61 -22.07 -9.33 -5.42
C GLU A 61 -22.24 -9.73 -6.90
N GLU A 62 -23.12 -9.05 -7.64
CA GLU A 62 -23.28 -9.27 -9.08
C GLU A 62 -21.97 -8.97 -9.83
N TYR A 63 -21.30 -7.86 -9.55
CA TYR A 63 -20.02 -7.52 -10.20
C TYR A 63 -18.89 -8.49 -9.86
N VAL A 64 -18.83 -8.96 -8.60
CA VAL A 64 -17.91 -10.03 -8.20
C VAL A 64 -18.19 -11.31 -8.99
N SER A 65 -19.47 -11.71 -9.12
CA SER A 65 -19.86 -12.90 -9.87
C SER A 65 -19.54 -12.83 -11.37
N GLN A 66 -19.55 -11.62 -11.94
CA GLN A 66 -19.18 -11.33 -13.33
C GLN A 66 -17.66 -11.18 -13.51
N SER A 67 -16.94 -11.06 -12.39
CA SER A 67 -15.51 -10.75 -12.35
C SER A 67 -15.16 -9.44 -13.08
N ASP A 68 -16.03 -8.44 -12.95
CA ASP A 68 -15.82 -7.10 -13.53
C ASP A 68 -14.98 -6.24 -12.57
N LEU A 69 -13.66 -6.32 -12.71
CA LEU A 69 -12.73 -5.63 -11.81
C LEU A 69 -12.94 -4.11 -11.77
N LEU A 70 -13.31 -3.50 -12.92
CA LEU A 70 -13.56 -2.07 -12.99
C LEU A 70 -14.79 -1.69 -12.16
N LYS A 71 -15.88 -2.46 -12.29
CA LYS A 71 -17.10 -2.22 -11.52
C LYS A 71 -16.92 -2.55 -10.04
N ILE A 72 -16.19 -3.61 -9.72
CA ILE A 72 -15.81 -3.94 -8.33
C ILE A 72 -15.07 -2.75 -7.72
N LYS A 73 -14.05 -2.22 -8.41
CA LYS A 73 -13.30 -1.04 -7.95
C LYS A 73 -14.21 0.16 -7.70
N GLU A 74 -15.09 0.49 -8.65
CA GLU A 74 -16.04 1.60 -8.52
C GLU A 74 -16.95 1.46 -7.29
N GLU A 75 -17.44 0.26 -6.98
CA GLU A 75 -18.33 0.02 -5.84
C GLU A 75 -17.59 -0.08 -4.50
N VAL A 76 -16.41 -0.71 -4.45
CA VAL A 76 -15.57 -0.77 -3.25
C VAL A 76 -15.31 0.62 -2.68
N SER A 77 -15.03 1.56 -3.59
CA SER A 77 -14.81 2.97 -3.33
C SER A 77 -15.98 3.67 -2.62
N LYS A 78 -17.18 3.08 -2.63
CA LYS A 78 -18.41 3.65 -2.05
C LYS A 78 -18.87 2.94 -0.78
N ILE A 79 -18.31 1.77 -0.44
CA ILE A 79 -18.76 0.93 0.69
C ILE A 79 -18.91 1.76 1.96
N LEU A 80 -17.83 2.47 2.32
CA LEU A 80 -17.80 3.26 3.55
C LEU A 80 -18.72 4.49 3.52
N ASN A 81 -19.29 4.88 2.37
CA ASN A 81 -20.29 5.96 2.32
C ASN A 81 -21.69 5.50 2.72
N SER A 82 -21.93 4.18 2.82
CA SER A 82 -23.22 3.65 3.25
C SER A 82 -23.50 3.93 4.73
N ASP A 83 -24.76 4.24 5.03
CA ASP A 83 -25.22 4.54 6.38
C ASP A 83 -25.07 3.36 7.35
N VAL A 84 -24.95 2.13 6.83
CA VAL A 84 -24.74 0.93 7.64
C VAL A 84 -23.41 0.95 8.40
N PHE A 85 -22.43 1.74 7.95
CA PHE A 85 -21.10 1.88 8.58
C PHE A 85 -20.99 3.07 9.53
N GLN A 86 -22.08 3.81 9.82
CA GLN A 86 -22.00 5.01 10.68
C GLN A 86 -21.57 4.69 12.11
N LEU A 87 -22.01 3.56 12.67
CA LEU A 87 -21.57 3.11 13.99
C LEU A 87 -20.08 2.77 14.00
N LEU A 88 -19.60 2.03 13.00
CA LEU A 88 -18.17 1.74 12.82
C LEU A 88 -17.34 3.03 12.76
N LYS A 89 -17.74 4.01 11.93
CA LYS A 89 -17.07 5.31 11.86
C LYS A 89 -17.02 6.01 13.21
N ALA A 90 -18.11 5.98 13.97
CA ALA A 90 -18.15 6.57 15.30
C ALA A 90 -17.25 5.85 16.32
N LEU A 91 -16.99 4.56 16.15
CA LEU A 91 -16.03 3.78 16.95
C LEU A 91 -14.60 4.14 16.57
N LEU A 92 -14.28 4.15 15.27
CA LEU A 92 -12.98 4.57 14.73
C LEU A 92 -12.64 6.01 15.16
N ASP A 93 -13.63 6.89 15.23
CA ASP A 93 -13.48 8.28 15.66
C ASP A 93 -13.15 8.47 17.15
N LYS A 94 -13.52 7.48 17.97
CA LYS A 94 -13.34 7.52 19.43
C LYS A 94 -12.20 6.62 19.88
N THR A 95 -11.52 5.99 18.93
CA THR A 95 -10.49 5.02 19.23
C THR A 95 -9.28 5.71 19.86
N GLY A 96 -8.71 5.09 20.89
CA GLY A 96 -7.41 5.49 21.45
C GLY A 96 -6.27 4.69 20.83
N LEU A 97 -6.56 3.91 19.79
CA LEU A 97 -5.56 3.11 19.08
C LEU A 97 -4.61 4.04 18.32
N ASP A 98 -3.34 3.66 18.34
CA ASP A 98 -2.30 4.21 17.47
C ASP A 98 -2.47 3.64 16.06
N ALA A 99 -3.52 4.09 15.38
CA ALA A 99 -3.87 3.67 14.03
C ALA A 99 -3.94 4.90 13.12
N GLY A 100 -3.24 4.82 11.98
CA GLY A 100 -3.30 5.81 10.92
C GLY A 100 -4.42 5.56 9.92
N SER A 101 -4.91 4.31 9.76
CA SER A 101 -6.03 4.04 8.87
C SER A 101 -6.85 2.79 9.19
N PHE A 102 -8.05 2.73 8.63
CA PHE A 102 -8.92 1.56 8.60
C PHE A 102 -9.24 1.18 7.15
N SER A 103 -9.22 -0.11 6.82
CA SER A 103 -9.54 -0.61 5.48
C SER A 103 -10.68 -1.62 5.45
N ILE A 104 -11.41 -1.63 4.33
CA ILE A 104 -12.30 -2.71 3.90
C ILE A 104 -11.85 -3.16 2.51
N GLY A 105 -11.52 -4.44 2.36
CA GLY A 105 -11.10 -5.06 1.12
C GLY A 105 -11.94 -6.30 0.79
N LEU A 106 -12.13 -6.55 -0.49
CA LEU A 106 -12.70 -7.79 -1.01
C LEU A 106 -11.57 -8.73 -1.39
N ASN A 107 -11.57 -9.91 -0.78
CA ASN A 107 -10.66 -10.98 -1.16
C ASN A 107 -11.18 -11.64 -2.44
N ILE A 108 -10.31 -11.68 -3.43
CA ILE A 108 -10.49 -12.30 -4.73
C ILE A 108 -9.34 -13.27 -4.88
N GLU A 109 -9.63 -14.55 -4.76
CA GLU A 109 -8.66 -15.56 -5.11
C GLU A 109 -8.63 -15.79 -6.60
N VAL A 110 -7.41 -15.87 -7.14
CA VAL A 110 -7.19 -16.25 -8.52
C VAL A 110 -6.24 -17.44 -8.54
N GLU A 111 -6.80 -18.63 -8.69
CA GLU A 111 -6.04 -19.87 -8.87
C GLU A 111 -5.17 -19.76 -10.15
N LEU A 112 -3.88 -19.52 -9.97
CA LEU A 112 -2.90 -19.32 -11.04
C LEU A 112 -1.71 -20.27 -10.87
N ILE A 113 -1.91 -21.59 -10.85
CA ILE A 113 -0.83 -22.62 -10.73
C ILE A 113 -0.03 -22.55 -9.39
N ILE A 114 -0.06 -21.41 -8.70
CA ILE A 114 0.50 -21.03 -7.40
C ILE A 114 -0.66 -20.31 -6.67
N GLY A 115 -0.88 -20.60 -5.39
CA GLY A 115 -1.91 -19.95 -4.57
C GLY A 115 -1.67 -18.44 -4.53
N ILE A 116 -2.54 -17.66 -5.17
CA ILE A 116 -2.47 -16.21 -5.20
C ILE A 116 -3.83 -15.67 -4.81
N ALA A 117 -3.84 -14.93 -3.71
CA ALA A 117 -4.98 -14.15 -3.28
C ALA A 117 -4.73 -12.67 -3.60
N ALA A 118 -5.78 -11.95 -3.96
CA ALA A 118 -5.72 -10.51 -4.17
C ALA A 118 -6.85 -9.83 -3.39
N THR A 119 -6.54 -8.80 -2.64
CA THR A 119 -7.50 -7.99 -1.91
C THR A 119 -7.64 -6.63 -2.56
N ILE A 120 -8.79 -6.33 -3.17
CA ILE A 120 -9.09 -4.98 -3.67
C ILE A 120 -9.94 -4.23 -2.63
N GLY A 121 -9.49 -3.06 -2.20
CA GLY A 121 -10.12 -2.39 -1.07
C GLY A 121 -10.06 -0.87 -1.10
N VAL A 122 -10.68 -0.30 -0.09
CA VAL A 122 -10.61 1.12 0.26
C VAL A 122 -10.15 1.26 1.71
N ALA A 123 -9.25 2.20 1.94
CA ALA A 123 -8.78 2.60 3.26
C ALA A 123 -9.19 4.05 3.53
N ILE A 124 -9.53 4.36 4.78
CA ILE A 124 -9.85 5.71 5.27
C ILE A 124 -8.92 6.07 6.42
N GLY A 125 -8.58 7.36 6.53
CA GLY A 125 -7.77 7.84 7.64
C GLY A 125 -8.55 7.79 8.95
N VAL A 126 -7.87 7.37 10.02
CA VAL A 126 -8.39 7.39 11.41
C VAL A 126 -7.36 8.08 12.31
N GLY A 127 -7.73 8.40 13.55
CA GLY A 127 -6.83 9.14 14.45
C GLY A 127 -6.42 10.49 13.87
N ASP A 128 -5.11 10.74 13.83
CA ASP A 128 -4.54 11.98 13.29
C ASP A 128 -4.69 12.12 11.76
N ASN A 129 -4.94 11.01 11.06
CA ASN A 129 -5.19 11.01 9.62
C ASN A 129 -6.67 11.18 9.25
N LYS A 130 -7.54 11.36 10.25
CA LYS A 130 -8.99 11.45 10.05
C LYS A 130 -9.37 12.60 9.12
N GLY A 131 -10.19 12.28 8.12
CA GLY A 131 -10.71 13.27 7.17
C GLY A 131 -9.66 13.84 6.21
N LEU A 132 -8.42 13.37 6.29
CA LEU A 132 -7.35 13.81 5.42
C LEU A 132 -7.37 13.07 4.07
N ALA A 133 -7.77 11.79 4.00
CA ALA A 133 -7.97 11.06 2.74
C ALA A 133 -8.68 9.69 2.89
N SER A 134 -9.14 9.15 1.75
CA SER A 134 -9.33 7.72 1.52
C SER A 134 -8.47 7.26 0.33
N SER A 135 -8.07 5.99 0.32
CA SER A 135 -7.26 5.39 -0.75
C SER A 135 -7.84 4.07 -1.20
N GLU A 136 -7.94 3.88 -2.50
CA GLU A 136 -8.16 2.57 -3.11
C GLU A 136 -6.82 1.83 -3.16
N PHE A 137 -6.83 0.55 -2.82
CA PHE A 137 -5.65 -0.29 -2.85
C PHE A 137 -5.95 -1.66 -3.47
N LEU A 138 -4.88 -2.32 -3.90
CA LEU A 138 -4.87 -3.72 -4.30
C LEU A 138 -3.69 -4.39 -3.58
N THR A 139 -3.95 -5.32 -2.68
CA THR A 139 -2.93 -6.17 -2.09
C THR A 139 -2.89 -7.48 -2.87
N VAL A 140 -1.71 -7.94 -3.25
CA VAL A 140 -1.51 -9.28 -3.79
C VAL A 140 -0.74 -10.08 -2.74
N ALA A 141 -1.32 -11.20 -2.31
CA ALA A 141 -0.70 -12.17 -1.44
C ALA A 141 -0.28 -13.39 -2.26
N VAL A 142 0.93 -13.90 -1.99
CA VAL A 142 1.44 -15.14 -2.57
C VAL A 142 1.48 -16.17 -1.45
N ASP A 143 0.59 -17.14 -1.52
CA ASP A 143 0.54 -18.25 -0.58
C ASP A 143 1.42 -19.39 -1.11
N GLU A 144 2.35 -19.86 -0.28
CA GLU A 144 3.13 -21.07 -0.57
C GLU A 144 2.32 -22.33 -0.18
N GLY A 145 1.16 -22.50 -0.82
CA GLY A 145 0.23 -23.61 -0.57
C GLY A 145 -0.72 -23.84 -1.75
N ILE A 146 -1.23 -25.06 -1.90
CA ILE A 146 -2.30 -25.40 -2.85
C ILE A 146 -3.56 -25.54 -2.01
N ASP A 147 -4.28 -24.45 -1.78
CA ASP A 147 -5.66 -24.54 -1.31
C ASP A 147 -6.63 -24.26 -2.46
N GLU A 148 -7.31 -25.33 -2.87
CA GLU A 148 -8.41 -25.30 -3.83
C GLU A 148 -9.67 -24.84 -3.10
N GLY A 149 -9.91 -23.53 -3.01
CA GLY A 149 -11.13 -23.06 -2.39
C GLY A 149 -11.46 -21.62 -2.67
N ALA A 150 -12.09 -21.32 -3.81
CA ALA A 150 -12.48 -19.97 -4.22
C ALA A 150 -13.18 -19.14 -3.11
N LEU A 151 -12.41 -18.42 -2.29
CA LEU A 151 -12.95 -17.52 -1.28
C LEU A 151 -13.18 -16.15 -1.91
N ALA A 152 -14.46 -15.80 -2.02
CA ALA A 152 -14.90 -14.41 -2.06
C ALA A 152 -15.15 -13.97 -0.61
N GLY A 153 -14.11 -13.47 0.06
CA GLY A 153 -14.17 -13.00 1.45
C GLY A 153 -14.14 -11.48 1.57
N VAL A 154 -14.26 -10.98 2.80
CA VAL A 154 -13.95 -9.57 3.12
C VAL A 154 -12.77 -9.54 4.09
N GLN A 155 -11.85 -8.62 3.87
CA GLN A 155 -10.76 -8.30 4.78
C GLN A 155 -11.02 -6.93 5.40
N PHE A 156 -10.92 -6.83 6.72
CA PHE A 156 -10.87 -5.58 7.45
C PHE A 156 -9.44 -5.35 7.94
N GLY A 157 -8.97 -4.11 7.93
CA GLY A 157 -7.63 -3.79 8.42
C GLY A 157 -7.61 -2.57 9.33
N LEU A 158 -6.78 -2.63 10.37
CA LEU A 158 -6.36 -1.48 11.17
C LEU A 158 -4.85 -1.32 11.01
N TRP A 159 -4.42 -0.17 10.53
CA TRP A 159 -3.03 0.08 10.13
C TRP A 159 -2.45 1.24 10.90
N THR A 160 -1.14 1.19 11.17
CA THR A 160 -0.38 2.29 11.76
C THR A 160 -0.16 3.41 10.72
N ASN A 161 -0.07 3.05 9.43
CA ASN A 161 0.12 3.99 8.33
C ASN A 161 -1.19 4.67 7.87
N ALA A 162 -1.04 5.84 7.22
CA ALA A 162 -2.13 6.52 6.53
C ALA A 162 -2.60 5.74 5.28
N PRO A 163 -3.82 5.96 4.76
CA PRO A 163 -4.38 5.17 3.66
C PRO A 163 -3.53 5.10 2.39
N SER A 164 -2.85 6.20 2.02
CA SER A 164 -1.99 6.25 0.82
C SER A 164 -0.61 5.65 1.02
N ASP A 165 -0.27 5.32 2.25
CA ASP A 165 1.06 4.87 2.65
C ASP A 165 1.03 3.37 3.01
N LEU A 166 -0.10 2.71 2.77
CA LEU A 166 -0.24 1.26 2.85
C LEU A 166 0.55 0.52 1.76
N GLY A 167 1.05 1.23 0.74
CA GLY A 167 1.72 0.62 -0.40
C GLY A 167 3.11 0.09 -0.06
N GLY A 168 3.48 -1.07 -0.60
CA GLY A 168 4.79 -1.67 -0.40
C GLY A 168 4.74 -3.17 -0.12
N TYR A 169 5.90 -3.73 0.15
CA TYR A 169 6.08 -5.14 0.50
C TYR A 169 5.91 -5.34 2.01
N ALA A 170 5.17 -6.37 2.40
CA ALA A 170 4.95 -6.73 3.79
C ALA A 170 4.77 -8.24 3.93
N TRP A 171 5.00 -8.74 5.14
CA TRP A 171 4.64 -10.10 5.52
C TRP A 171 3.40 -10.08 6.38
N ALA A 172 2.55 -11.10 6.23
CA ALA A 172 1.45 -11.37 7.13
C ALA A 172 1.65 -12.74 7.79
N THR A 173 1.34 -12.85 9.07
CA THR A 173 1.29 -14.14 9.78
C THR A 173 -0.07 -14.29 10.42
N GLU A 174 -0.69 -15.44 10.23
CA GLU A 174 -1.89 -15.81 10.98
C GLU A 174 -1.62 -15.85 12.48
N ALA A 175 -2.48 -15.19 13.24
CA ALA A 175 -2.42 -15.16 14.69
C ALA A 175 -3.50 -16.08 15.26
N GLU A 176 -3.11 -16.98 16.17
CA GLU A 176 -4.06 -17.75 16.98
C GLU A 176 -4.84 -16.78 17.88
N GLY A 177 -6.02 -16.38 17.40
CA GLY A 177 -6.84 -15.40 18.08
C GLY A 177 -8.25 -15.54 17.58
N GLY A 178 -9.04 -16.36 18.28
CA GLY A 178 -10.46 -16.53 17.97
C GLY A 178 -11.18 -15.19 17.99
N PHE A 179 -11.37 -14.62 16.81
CA PHE A 179 -12.43 -13.66 16.57
C PHE A 179 -13.73 -14.45 16.73
N GLY A 180 -14.69 -13.95 17.53
CA GLY A 180 -15.91 -14.70 17.92
C GLY A 180 -16.91 -14.98 16.79
N VAL A 181 -16.45 -14.90 15.54
CA VAL A 181 -17.13 -14.99 14.26
C VAL A 181 -16.14 -15.70 13.34
N ASP A 182 -16.57 -16.71 12.57
CA ASP A 182 -15.72 -17.52 11.68
C ASP A 182 -14.84 -16.62 10.79
N GLY A 183 -13.59 -16.40 11.19
CA GLY A 183 -12.68 -15.46 10.58
C GLY A 183 -11.27 -15.54 11.15
N THR A 184 -10.31 -15.19 10.30
CA THR A 184 -8.87 -15.36 10.54
C THR A 184 -8.23 -14.01 10.85
N VAL A 185 -7.44 -13.94 11.92
CA VAL A 185 -6.68 -12.73 12.29
C VAL A 185 -5.27 -12.85 11.72
N LYS A 186 -4.79 -11.82 11.04
CA LYS A 186 -3.40 -11.74 10.55
C LYS A 186 -2.72 -10.49 11.08
N VAL A 187 -1.45 -10.62 11.46
CA VAL A 187 -0.60 -9.46 11.78
C VAL A 187 0.28 -9.17 10.58
N VAL A 188 0.31 -7.90 10.18
CA VAL A 188 1.11 -7.43 9.04
C VAL A 188 2.31 -6.65 9.53
N TYR A 189 3.49 -6.97 9.02
CA TYR A 189 4.76 -6.35 9.42
C TYR A 189 5.67 -6.09 8.22
N ASN A 190 6.59 -5.15 8.39
CA ASN A 190 7.55 -4.77 7.36
C ASN A 190 8.46 -5.95 7.02
N GLY A 191 8.70 -6.19 5.74
CA GLY A 191 9.48 -7.36 5.31
C GLY A 191 10.97 -7.28 5.60
N ASP A 192 11.52 -6.07 5.73
CA ASP A 192 12.93 -5.86 6.06
C ASP A 192 13.16 -5.74 7.57
N ASP A 193 12.14 -5.30 8.32
CA ASP A 193 12.16 -5.21 9.78
C ASP A 193 10.92 -5.87 10.36
N LYS A 194 11.07 -7.13 10.74
CA LYS A 194 9.96 -7.91 11.28
C LYS A 194 9.48 -7.43 12.64
N GLU A 195 10.17 -6.50 13.32
CA GLU A 195 9.66 -5.91 14.57
C GLU A 195 8.63 -4.80 14.30
N ASP A 196 8.73 -4.12 13.16
CA ASP A 196 7.85 -3.04 12.71
C ASP A 196 6.46 -3.57 12.30
N ILE A 197 5.46 -3.44 13.18
CA ILE A 197 4.06 -3.83 12.91
C ILE A 197 3.39 -2.71 12.10
N LEU A 198 2.97 -3.05 10.89
CA LEU A 198 2.26 -2.15 10.00
C LEU A 198 0.75 -2.16 10.26
N GLY A 199 0.21 -3.27 10.76
CA GLY A 199 -1.21 -3.38 11.06
C GLY A 199 -1.68 -4.76 11.46
N VAL A 200 -2.99 -4.87 11.62
CA VAL A 200 -3.70 -6.11 11.91
C VAL A 200 -4.90 -6.19 11.00
N THR A 201 -5.10 -7.34 10.37
CA THR A 201 -6.25 -7.61 9.52
C THR A 201 -7.10 -8.75 10.07
N VAL A 202 -8.39 -8.72 9.74
CA VAL A 202 -9.35 -9.78 10.01
C VAL A 202 -10.01 -10.15 8.70
N GLU A 203 -9.90 -11.41 8.31
CA GLU A 203 -10.54 -11.98 7.14
C GLU A 203 -11.78 -12.74 7.55
N VAL A 204 -12.92 -12.42 6.93
CA VAL A 204 -14.18 -13.13 7.13
C VAL A 204 -14.54 -13.76 5.80
N ALA A 205 -14.47 -15.09 5.75
CA ALA A 205 -14.66 -15.84 4.52
C ALA A 205 -15.50 -17.12 4.77
N VAL A 206 -15.98 -17.73 3.68
CA VAL A 206 -16.84 -18.93 3.73
C VAL A 206 -16.02 -20.16 3.34
N GLY A 207 -15.12 -20.58 4.22
CA GLY A 207 -14.25 -21.74 4.03
C GLY A 207 -13.35 -21.94 5.24
N GLU A 208 -13.16 -23.19 5.67
CA GLU A 208 -12.17 -23.55 6.70
C GLU A 208 -10.80 -23.60 6.03
N GLU A 209 -9.88 -22.72 6.43
CA GLU A 209 -8.45 -22.94 6.22
C GLU A 209 -7.85 -23.46 7.53
N ASP A 210 -7.11 -24.56 7.43
CA ASP A 210 -6.58 -25.32 8.55
C ASP A 210 -5.04 -25.22 8.48
N GLY A 211 -4.47 -24.11 8.97
CA GLY A 211 -3.03 -23.87 8.89
C GLY A 211 -2.59 -22.57 9.57
N ILE A 212 -1.31 -22.49 9.98
CA ILE A 212 -0.67 -21.21 10.33
C ILE A 212 0.15 -20.83 9.11
N ASP A 213 -0.35 -19.90 8.29
CA ASP A 213 0.31 -19.52 7.06
C ASP A 213 0.99 -18.14 7.17
N GLU A 214 2.29 -18.12 6.84
CA GLU A 214 3.01 -16.88 6.53
C GLU A 214 2.74 -16.52 5.07
N GLN A 215 2.31 -15.29 4.82
CA GLN A 215 1.94 -14.81 3.49
C GLN A 215 2.84 -13.62 3.11
N GLU A 216 3.48 -13.70 1.96
CA GLU A 216 4.15 -12.54 1.35
C GLU A 216 3.10 -11.67 0.67
N THR A 217 3.09 -10.38 0.97
CA THR A 217 2.11 -9.44 0.41
C THR A 217 2.78 -8.25 -0.23
N TYR A 218 2.17 -7.73 -1.28
CA TYR A 218 2.51 -6.43 -1.85
C TYR A 218 1.26 -5.61 -2.08
N THR A 219 1.20 -4.43 -1.47
CA THR A 219 0.08 -3.49 -1.61
C THR A 219 0.40 -2.41 -2.64
N PHE A 220 -0.49 -2.26 -3.61
CA PHE A 220 -0.50 -1.23 -4.62
C PHE A 220 -1.54 -0.17 -4.27
N ILE A 221 -1.15 1.10 -4.25
CA ILE A 221 -2.08 2.21 -4.11
C ILE A 221 -2.64 2.56 -5.49
N LEU A 222 -3.94 2.34 -5.69
CA LEU A 222 -4.62 2.48 -6.97
C LEU A 222 -5.19 3.89 -7.23
N GLY A 223 -5.31 4.71 -6.18
CA GLY A 223 -5.77 6.10 -6.25
C GLY A 223 -6.30 6.60 -4.90
N SER A 224 -6.39 7.91 -4.71
CA SER A 224 -7.03 8.52 -3.54
C SER A 224 -8.40 9.08 -3.89
N GLN A 225 -9.43 8.84 -3.08
CA GLN A 225 -10.72 9.50 -3.27
C GLN A 225 -10.77 10.79 -2.46
N SER A 226 -10.44 11.89 -3.10
CA SER A 226 -10.81 13.21 -2.61
C SER A 226 -11.36 14.00 -3.78
N GLY A 227 -12.68 14.11 -3.81
CA GLY A 227 -13.38 15.03 -4.70
C GLY A 227 -13.29 16.43 -4.13
N SER A 228 -12.35 17.26 -4.58
CA SER A 228 -12.48 18.73 -4.57
C SER A 228 -11.25 19.37 -5.18
N GLY A 229 -11.47 20.43 -5.97
CA GLY A 229 -10.43 21.28 -6.54
C GLY A 229 -9.68 22.14 -5.51
N ASP A 230 -9.44 21.62 -4.31
CA ASP A 230 -8.50 22.21 -3.37
C ASP A 230 -7.12 21.65 -3.69
N GLY A 231 -6.28 22.49 -4.28
CA GLY A 231 -4.97 22.17 -4.86
C GLY A 231 -3.89 21.65 -3.90
N PHE A 232 -4.27 20.95 -2.83
CA PHE A 232 -3.38 20.21 -1.93
C PHE A 232 -3.22 18.73 -2.33
N LEU A 233 -4.09 18.21 -3.20
CA LEU A 233 -4.07 16.82 -3.62
C LEU A 233 -3.07 16.61 -4.76
N LYS A 234 -1.94 16.00 -4.42
CA LYS A 234 -0.88 15.65 -5.36
C LYS A 234 -1.29 14.40 -6.17
N PRO A 235 -1.12 14.36 -7.51
CA PRO A 235 -1.55 13.21 -8.30
C PRO A 235 -0.86 11.90 -7.89
N ALA A 236 -1.66 10.88 -7.57
CA ALA A 236 -1.16 9.52 -7.25
C ALA A 236 -1.32 8.53 -8.42
N TYR A 237 -2.40 8.66 -9.22
CA TYR A 237 -2.64 7.77 -10.36
C TYR A 237 -1.86 8.20 -11.61
N GLN A 238 -1.00 7.31 -12.09
CA GLN A 238 -0.27 7.45 -13.33
C GLN A 238 -0.86 6.52 -14.41
N PRO A 239 -1.19 7.04 -15.61
CA PRO A 239 -1.60 6.20 -16.73
C PRO A 239 -0.54 5.12 -17.06
N ARG A 240 -1.01 3.92 -17.42
CA ARG A 240 -0.15 2.80 -17.82
C ARG A 240 0.69 3.17 -19.05
N LYS A 241 1.94 2.71 -19.07
CA LYS A 241 2.92 2.86 -20.16
C LYS A 241 3.55 1.52 -20.52
N ASN A 242 4.57 1.50 -21.38
CA ASN A 242 5.18 0.24 -21.84
C ASN A 242 6.08 -0.42 -20.79
N ASN A 243 6.62 0.33 -19.83
CA ASN A 243 7.52 -0.20 -18.80
C ASN A 243 7.06 0.19 -17.41
N PHE A 244 7.39 -0.64 -16.43
CA PHE A 244 6.97 -0.50 -15.05
C PHE A 244 8.16 -0.71 -14.13
N LEU A 245 8.49 0.30 -13.32
CA LEU A 245 9.47 0.19 -12.26
C LEU A 245 8.83 0.44 -10.90
N ILE A 246 9.49 -0.02 -9.85
CA ILE A 246 9.16 0.29 -8.47
C ILE A 246 10.36 1.00 -7.85
N ILE A 247 10.13 2.18 -7.28
CA ILE A 247 11.06 2.84 -6.37
C ILE A 247 10.89 2.12 -5.03
N GLN A 248 11.78 1.18 -4.76
CA GLN A 248 11.66 0.28 -3.61
C GLN A 248 11.94 1.02 -2.32
N SER A 249 13.05 1.77 -2.29
CA SER A 249 13.48 2.49 -1.10
C SER A 249 14.24 3.77 -1.42
N VAL A 250 14.19 4.68 -0.46
CA VAL A 250 15.05 5.86 -0.34
C VAL A 250 15.89 5.66 0.91
N THR A 251 17.20 5.83 0.81
CA THR A 251 18.11 5.77 1.97
C THR A 251 18.75 7.12 2.16
N CYS A 252 18.69 7.64 3.38
CA CYS A 252 19.45 8.81 3.76
C CYS A 252 20.86 8.36 4.16
N ILE A 253 21.88 8.80 3.42
CA ILE A 253 23.28 8.53 3.76
C ILE A 253 23.78 9.58 4.73
N ASN A 254 23.46 10.84 4.46
CA ASN A 254 23.83 11.97 5.29
C ASN A 254 22.78 13.09 5.18
N THR A 255 22.37 13.65 6.32
CA THR A 255 21.49 14.82 6.39
C THR A 255 22.29 16.09 6.68
N GLN A 256 21.71 17.24 6.35
CA GLN A 256 22.20 18.51 6.87
C GLN A 256 21.66 18.67 8.31
N SER A 257 22.48 19.20 9.23
CA SER A 257 21.93 19.74 10.48
C SER A 257 21.38 21.13 10.18
N ASP A 258 20.08 21.22 9.96
CA ASP A 258 19.33 22.43 9.59
C ASP A 258 19.10 23.41 10.77
N GLY A 259 19.49 23.01 11.98
CA GLY A 259 19.44 23.82 13.19
C GLY A 259 18.21 23.58 14.06
N ILE A 260 17.24 22.76 13.65
CA ILE A 260 16.14 22.26 14.49
C ILE A 260 15.98 20.74 14.31
N GLY A 261 17.08 20.01 14.46
CA GLY A 261 17.07 18.55 14.36
C GLY A 261 18.26 18.04 13.56
N ASN A 262 18.31 16.72 13.41
CA ASN A 262 19.25 16.02 12.53
C ASN A 262 18.49 15.23 11.45
N ALA A 263 17.17 15.36 11.38
CA ALA A 263 16.31 14.65 10.45
C ALA A 263 15.84 15.63 9.36
N ASN A 264 15.73 15.14 8.14
CA ASN A 264 15.05 15.84 7.06
C ASN A 264 13.62 15.34 6.97
N GLU A 265 12.68 16.24 6.70
CA GLU A 265 11.30 15.93 6.43
C GLU A 265 11.13 15.60 4.94
N VAL A 266 11.51 14.38 4.56
CA VAL A 266 11.69 13.95 3.17
C VAL A 266 10.35 13.64 2.49
N TYR A 267 10.11 14.28 1.35
CA TYR A 267 9.20 13.76 0.33
C TYR A 267 9.89 13.79 -1.04
N PHE A 268 9.37 13.03 -2.01
CA PHE A 268 9.80 13.12 -3.40
C PHE A 268 8.65 13.37 -4.35
N ASN A 269 9.01 13.90 -5.53
CA ASN A 269 8.17 13.81 -6.70
C ASN A 269 8.88 13.08 -7.83
N PHE A 270 8.11 12.59 -8.79
CA PHE A 270 8.64 12.03 -10.00
C PHE A 270 7.86 12.46 -11.24
N LYS A 271 8.56 12.42 -12.37
CA LYS A 271 8.03 12.60 -13.72
C LYS A 271 8.49 11.45 -14.59
N ALA A 272 7.58 10.79 -15.29
CA ALA A 272 7.93 9.85 -16.35
C ALA A 272 8.00 10.58 -17.69
N ASP A 273 9.06 10.30 -18.47
CA ASP A 273 9.22 10.71 -19.87
C ASP A 273 9.15 12.23 -20.10
N ASN A 274 9.59 13.00 -19.12
CA ASN A 274 9.52 14.47 -19.10
C ASN A 274 8.10 15.02 -19.30
N GLU A 275 7.07 14.26 -18.93
CA GLU A 275 5.70 14.76 -18.92
C GLU A 275 5.55 15.93 -17.95
N GLY A 276 4.66 16.87 -18.29
CA GLY A 276 4.42 18.07 -17.48
C GLY A 276 3.78 17.80 -16.10
N LYS A 277 3.45 16.54 -15.78
CA LYS A 277 2.76 16.15 -14.55
C LYS A 277 3.74 15.58 -13.53
N ASN A 278 3.79 16.20 -12.35
CA ASN A 278 4.46 15.67 -11.17
C ASN A 278 3.55 14.73 -10.41
N TYR A 279 4.08 13.59 -10.02
CA TYR A 279 3.50 12.68 -9.05
C TYR A 279 4.31 12.77 -7.77
N TYR A 280 3.69 12.80 -6.60
CA TYR A 280 4.40 13.01 -5.33
C TYR A 280 4.25 11.80 -4.42
N TYR A 281 5.19 11.65 -3.47
CA TYR A 281 5.22 10.58 -2.49
C TYR A 281 6.05 11.02 -1.25
N PRO A 282 5.59 10.85 0.00
CA PRO A 282 4.22 10.48 0.36
C PRO A 282 3.25 11.50 -0.23
N THR A 283 2.00 11.10 -0.44
CA THR A 283 1.06 11.96 -1.18
C THR A 283 0.66 13.20 -0.36
N TYR A 284 0.72 13.10 0.97
CA TYR A 284 0.17 14.10 1.90
C TYR A 284 1.15 14.65 2.93
N ASP A 285 2.24 13.93 3.17
CA ASP A 285 3.16 14.22 4.27
C ASP A 285 4.60 14.06 3.80
N TYR A 286 5.51 13.93 4.75
CA TYR A 286 6.91 13.61 4.58
C TYR A 286 7.31 12.46 5.51
N MET A 287 8.40 11.79 5.17
CA MET A 287 9.08 10.84 6.04
C MET A 287 10.22 11.59 6.75
N SER A 288 10.20 11.64 8.09
CA SER A 288 11.35 12.17 8.83
C SER A 288 12.49 11.15 8.78
N MET A 289 13.62 11.53 8.17
CA MET A 289 14.77 10.64 7.95
C MET A 289 16.06 11.26 8.47
N GLN A 290 16.82 10.50 9.25
CA GLN A 290 18.18 10.80 9.70
C GLN A 290 19.21 10.00 8.90
N GLY A 291 20.48 10.37 9.02
CA GLY A 291 21.57 9.61 8.39
C GLY A 291 21.57 8.14 8.82
N GLY A 292 21.46 7.24 7.85
CA GLY A 292 21.34 5.79 8.04
C GLY A 292 19.92 5.25 7.85
N ASP A 293 18.89 6.09 7.88
CA ASP A 293 17.50 5.64 7.76
C ASP A 293 17.17 5.16 6.35
N VAL A 294 16.32 4.15 6.28
CA VAL A 294 15.77 3.59 5.04
C VAL A 294 14.26 3.76 5.06
N TRP A 295 13.73 4.42 4.03
CA TRP A 295 12.32 4.54 3.79
C TRP A 295 11.92 3.60 2.65
N ASN A 296 11.17 2.55 2.98
CA ASN A 296 10.65 1.56 2.02
C ASN A 296 9.40 2.12 1.32
N CYS A 297 9.62 2.85 0.23
CA CYS A 297 8.57 3.61 -0.45
C CYS A 297 7.58 2.73 -1.23
N GLY A 298 8.03 1.61 -1.79
CA GLY A 298 7.19 0.73 -2.64
C GLY A 298 6.51 1.44 -3.81
N ARG A 299 7.04 2.59 -4.28
CA ARG A 299 6.31 3.48 -5.18
C ARG A 299 6.41 3.02 -6.63
N SER A 300 5.29 2.60 -7.17
CA SER A 300 5.14 2.16 -8.56
C SER A 300 5.18 3.31 -9.58
N VAL A 301 5.86 3.09 -10.72
CA VAL A 301 6.01 4.08 -11.80
C VAL A 301 5.95 3.43 -13.17
N TRP A 302 4.98 3.83 -13.98
CA TRP A 302 4.88 3.57 -15.41
C TRP A 302 5.68 4.59 -16.23
N PHE A 303 6.47 4.12 -17.20
CA PHE A 303 7.34 4.97 -18.04
C PHE A 303 7.69 4.30 -19.37
N ASP A 304 8.14 5.08 -20.36
CA ASP A 304 8.58 4.57 -21.66
C ASP A 304 10.11 4.63 -21.84
N SER A 305 10.76 5.63 -21.26
CA SER A 305 12.16 5.97 -21.52
C SER A 305 12.92 6.36 -20.26
N SER A 306 12.35 7.22 -19.41
CA SER A 306 13.03 7.72 -18.22
C SER A 306 12.06 8.14 -17.12
N VAL A 307 12.57 8.11 -15.89
CA VAL A 307 11.89 8.64 -14.70
C VAL A 307 12.85 9.62 -14.03
N GLN A 308 12.41 10.87 -13.88
CA GLN A 308 13.10 11.83 -13.02
C GLN A 308 12.46 11.75 -11.63
N VAL A 309 13.27 11.67 -10.58
CA VAL A 309 12.83 11.71 -9.18
C VAL A 309 13.55 12.85 -8.48
N ASN A 310 12.84 13.72 -7.77
CA ASN A 310 13.43 14.82 -6.99
C ASN A 310 12.96 14.71 -5.55
N LEU A 311 13.89 14.75 -4.61
CA LEU A 311 13.63 14.73 -3.17
C LEU A 311 13.70 16.15 -2.63
N PHE A 312 12.86 16.41 -1.63
CA PHE A 312 12.70 17.71 -0.99
C PHE A 312 12.65 17.52 0.51
N ASP A 313 13.20 18.49 1.21
CA ASP A 313 13.00 18.69 2.64
C ASP A 313 11.82 19.63 2.86
N SER A 314 10.87 19.20 3.69
CA SER A 314 9.64 19.93 3.99
C SER A 314 9.73 20.59 5.36
N ASP A 315 10.63 21.55 5.52
CA ASP A 315 10.69 22.38 6.72
C ASP A 315 9.47 23.33 6.74
N SER A 316 8.66 23.21 7.78
CA SER A 316 7.31 23.79 7.87
C SER A 316 7.25 25.33 7.98
N ILE A 317 8.30 26.07 7.56
CA ILE A 317 8.43 27.52 7.68
C ILE A 317 8.84 28.15 6.33
N GLY A 318 8.12 27.83 5.25
CA GLY A 318 8.30 28.48 3.95
C GLY A 318 7.50 27.81 2.85
N ASN A 319 7.21 28.53 1.77
CA ASN A 319 6.66 27.94 0.54
C ASN A 319 7.75 27.30 -0.35
N ASP A 320 9.01 27.33 0.10
CA ASP A 320 10.17 26.90 -0.66
C ASP A 320 10.72 25.62 -0.02
N SER A 321 10.17 24.46 -0.37
CA SER A 321 10.76 23.18 0.03
C SER A 321 12.13 23.02 -0.61
N ASP A 322 13.15 22.72 0.20
CA ASP A 322 14.53 22.70 -0.26
C ASP A 322 14.84 21.39 -1.01
N PRO A 323 15.34 21.44 -2.26
CA PRO A 323 15.69 20.23 -2.99
C PRO A 323 16.92 19.57 -2.36
N ILE A 324 16.77 18.33 -1.89
CA ILE A 324 17.80 17.53 -1.21
C ILE A 324 18.28 16.32 -2.02
N GLY A 325 17.62 16.02 -3.15
CA GLY A 325 18.08 14.99 -4.07
C GLY A 325 17.48 15.12 -5.47
N ASN A 326 18.22 14.69 -6.48
CA ASN A 326 17.77 14.59 -7.86
C ASN A 326 18.36 13.35 -8.54
N PHE A 327 17.48 12.54 -9.11
CA PHE A 327 17.79 11.28 -9.77
C PHE A 327 17.17 11.27 -11.17
N THR A 328 17.93 10.76 -12.13
CA THR A 328 17.43 10.47 -13.47
C THR A 328 17.67 9.01 -13.77
N ILE A 329 16.59 8.24 -13.84
CA ILE A 329 16.60 6.81 -14.11
C ILE A 329 16.25 6.62 -15.58
N ASN A 330 17.18 6.13 -16.39
CA ASN A 330 16.91 5.80 -17.79
C ASN A 330 16.66 4.30 -17.94
N LEU A 331 15.74 3.92 -18.83
CA LEU A 331 15.46 2.52 -19.15
C LEU A 331 16.73 1.73 -19.52
N SER A 332 17.66 2.37 -20.22
CA SER A 332 18.93 1.78 -20.65
C SER A 332 19.89 1.41 -19.49
N GLN A 333 19.65 1.93 -18.28
CA GLN A 333 20.43 1.64 -17.08
C GLN A 333 19.83 0.51 -16.25
N LEU A 334 18.62 0.07 -16.59
CA LEU A 334 17.87 -0.90 -15.83
C LEU A 334 17.93 -2.29 -16.50
N SER A 335 17.91 -3.32 -15.68
CA SER A 335 17.71 -4.70 -16.10
C SER A 335 16.48 -5.26 -15.38
N LEU A 336 15.70 -6.07 -16.09
CA LEU A 336 14.48 -6.67 -15.55
C LEU A 336 14.79 -7.43 -14.26
N ASN A 337 13.96 -7.22 -13.23
CA ASN A 337 14.03 -7.82 -11.90
C ASN A 337 15.39 -7.67 -11.20
N THR A 338 16.14 -6.62 -11.54
CA THR A 338 17.44 -6.32 -10.94
C THR A 338 17.35 -5.03 -10.14
N LEU A 339 17.72 -5.11 -8.85
CA LEU A 339 17.84 -3.94 -8.00
C LEU A 339 18.98 -3.04 -8.49
N THR A 340 18.66 -1.79 -8.81
CA THR A 340 19.61 -0.79 -9.27
C THR A 340 19.62 0.39 -8.32
N THR A 341 20.80 0.77 -7.82
CA THR A 341 20.97 1.91 -6.91
C THR A 341 21.45 3.14 -7.67
N PHE A 342 20.82 4.27 -7.40
CA PHE A 342 21.21 5.58 -7.89
C PHE A 342 21.54 6.48 -6.71
N GLY A 343 22.65 7.23 -6.79
CA GLY A 343 23.06 8.19 -5.76
C GLY A 343 22.82 9.63 -6.20
N SER A 344 22.54 10.50 -5.23
CA SER A 344 22.46 11.94 -5.42
C SER A 344 23.13 12.64 -4.24
N THR A 345 23.95 13.63 -4.53
CA THR A 345 24.63 14.46 -3.54
C THR A 345 24.37 15.92 -3.88
N ILE A 346 23.87 16.69 -2.91
CA ILE A 346 23.65 18.13 -3.06
C ILE A 346 24.61 18.86 -2.12
N ASN A 347 25.50 19.66 -2.73
CA ASN A 347 26.53 20.40 -2.00
C ASN A 347 26.05 21.84 -1.77
N TYR A 348 25.67 22.15 -0.53
CA TYR A 348 25.37 23.52 -0.13
C TYR A 348 26.68 24.27 0.10
N SER A 349 27.02 25.15 -0.84
CA SER A 349 28.32 25.84 -0.99
C SER A 349 28.73 26.81 0.16
N LYS A 350 28.16 26.66 1.37
CA LYS A 350 28.39 27.54 2.53
C LYS A 350 28.80 26.82 3.83
N GLY A 351 29.51 25.69 3.74
CA GLY A 351 30.24 25.11 4.87
C GLY A 351 29.42 24.24 5.83
N LEU A 352 28.34 23.66 5.32
CA LEU A 352 27.60 22.57 5.96
C LEU A 352 27.95 21.25 5.25
N ASP A 353 27.75 20.11 5.93
CA ASP A 353 28.00 18.78 5.36
C ASP A 353 27.11 18.53 4.13
N ASP A 354 27.60 17.72 3.18
CA ASP A 354 26.86 17.37 1.96
C ASP A 354 25.60 16.54 2.31
N VAL A 355 24.47 16.84 1.66
CA VAL A 355 23.26 16.03 1.78
C VAL A 355 23.32 14.91 0.75
N GLU A 356 23.24 13.66 1.21
CA GLU A 356 23.42 12.49 0.36
C GLU A 356 22.29 11.48 0.54
N TYR A 357 21.69 11.09 -0.58
CA TYR A 357 20.63 10.09 -0.65
C TYR A 357 20.92 9.08 -1.75
N THR A 358 20.48 7.85 -1.52
CA THR A 358 20.36 6.85 -2.58
C THR A 358 18.92 6.44 -2.77
N ILE A 359 18.52 6.17 -4.02
CA ILE A 359 17.28 5.47 -4.32
C ILE A 359 17.58 4.11 -4.91
N GLN A 360 16.82 3.11 -4.49
CA GLN A 360 16.86 1.78 -5.07
C GLN A 360 15.60 1.54 -5.88
N VAL A 361 15.78 1.08 -7.11
CA VAL A 361 14.67 0.81 -8.02
C VAL A 361 14.79 -0.56 -8.65
N VAL A 362 13.65 -1.19 -8.93
CA VAL A 362 13.55 -2.45 -9.65
C VAL A 362 12.71 -2.21 -10.90
N LEU A 363 13.23 -2.56 -12.07
CA LEU A 363 12.44 -2.64 -13.28
C LEU A 363 11.68 -3.96 -13.27
N VAL A 364 10.36 -3.91 -13.24
CA VAL A 364 9.54 -5.10 -13.05
C VAL A 364 8.84 -5.56 -14.32
N ALA A 365 8.56 -4.65 -15.24
CA ALA A 365 8.01 -5.02 -16.55
C ALA A 365 8.55 -4.13 -17.68
N THR A 366 8.66 -4.71 -18.87
CA THR A 366 9.07 -4.00 -20.10
C THR A 366 8.22 -4.41 -21.29
N ASN A 367 7.99 -3.49 -22.22
CA ASN A 367 7.24 -3.72 -23.46
C ASN A 367 5.83 -4.33 -23.22
N VAL A 368 5.19 -3.90 -22.14
CA VAL A 368 3.86 -4.35 -21.75
C VAL A 368 2.85 -3.87 -22.80
N SER A 369 2.14 -4.78 -23.46
CA SER A 369 1.21 -4.42 -24.53
C SER A 369 -0.06 -3.77 -24.00
N HIS A 370 -0.49 -2.69 -24.65
CA HIS A 370 -1.80 -2.08 -24.46
C HIS A 370 -2.85 -2.90 -25.23
N GLN A 371 -3.65 -3.70 -24.53
CA GLN A 371 -4.89 -4.27 -25.08
C GLN A 371 -6.07 -3.43 -24.66
#